data_AF-A0A2V9GAD1-F1
#
_entry.id   AF-A0A2V9GAD1-F1
#
_cell.length_a   1.000
_cell.length_b   1.000
_cell.length_c   1.000
_cell.angle_alpha   90.00
_cell.angle_beta   90.00
_cell.angle_gamma   90.00
#
_symmetry.space_group_name_H-M   'P 1'
#
loop_
_entity.id
_entity.type
_entity.pdbx_description
1 polymer ?
#
loop_
_entity_poly.entity_id
_entity_poly.type
_entity_poly.pdbx_seq_one_letter_code
_entity_poly.pdbx_strand_id
1 'polypeptide(L)'
;MTTAKVQSTHCERIAFVYVRQSTWLQVKENCESTERQYNLRERAIELGWPPSRVEVIDEDQGRSGSTAAYRTGFQRLAAEVVLGKVGMVLMLEASRLARNNSDWYRLIEICGVSGTLIADESAVYNPREPNDRLLLGVKGTLSEAELFTLRTRLYEGRWNKARKGLLHFPLPVGYAPTADGGWSLDPD
;
A
#
# COMPACT_ATOMS: atom_id res chain seq x y z
N MET A 1 24.94 -2.06 7.71
CA MET A 1 25.05 -3.54 7.72
C MET A 1 23.83 -4.19 7.03
N THR A 2 23.40 -3.70 5.87
CA THR A 2 22.21 -4.17 5.14
C THR A 2 22.53 -5.21 4.06
N THR A 3 23.80 -5.30 3.64
CA THR A 3 24.28 -6.18 2.56
C THR A 3 24.37 -7.66 2.94
N ALA A 4 24.29 -8.01 4.24
CA ALA A 4 24.53 -9.39 4.69
C ALA A 4 23.39 -10.37 4.34
N LYS A 5 22.18 -9.87 4.06
CA LYS A 5 21.00 -10.72 3.79
C LYS A 5 20.74 -10.96 2.30
N VAL A 6 21.23 -10.07 1.44
CA VAL A 6 21.08 -10.21 -0.01
C VAL A 6 22.14 -11.17 -0.53
N GLN A 7 21.72 -12.16 -1.31
CA GLN A 7 22.61 -13.16 -1.92
C GLN A 7 22.47 -13.10 -3.44
N SER A 8 23.46 -13.59 -4.18
CA SER A 8 23.42 -13.63 -5.65
C SER A 8 22.18 -14.36 -6.19
N THR A 9 21.75 -15.43 -5.53
CA THR A 9 20.53 -16.20 -5.85
C THR A 9 19.24 -15.38 -5.71
N HIS A 10 19.25 -14.30 -4.93
CA HIS A 10 18.14 -13.34 -4.89
C HIS A 10 18.19 -12.42 -6.12
N CYS A 11 19.36 -11.88 -6.46
CA CYS A 11 19.56 -10.98 -7.61
C CYS A 11 19.40 -11.68 -8.98
N GLU A 12 19.47 -13.01 -9.00
CA GLU A 12 19.14 -13.81 -10.17
C GLU A 12 17.64 -13.79 -10.54
N ARG A 13 16.79 -13.51 -9.54
CA ARG A 13 15.34 -13.45 -9.64
C ARG A 13 14.84 -12.01 -9.77
N ILE A 14 13.56 -11.83 -10.10
CA ILE A 14 12.95 -10.50 -10.27
C ILE A 14 12.87 -9.78 -8.92
N ALA A 15 13.14 -8.48 -8.90
CA ALA A 15 12.77 -7.59 -7.80
C ALA A 15 11.49 -6.85 -8.18
N PHE A 16 10.43 -7.03 -7.39
CA PHE A 16 9.21 -6.26 -7.56
C PHE A 16 9.18 -5.04 -6.67
N VAL A 17 8.85 -3.88 -7.24
CA VAL A 17 8.50 -2.67 -6.51
C VAL A 17 6.99 -2.54 -6.55
N TYR A 18 6.33 -2.72 -5.40
CA TYR A 18 4.88 -2.60 -5.32
C TYR A 18 4.46 -1.20 -4.86
N VAL A 19 3.78 -0.48 -5.74
CA VAL A 19 3.34 0.91 -5.53
C VAL A 19 1.84 0.94 -5.28
N ARG A 20 1.42 1.59 -4.19
CA ARG A 20 0.01 1.75 -3.84
C ARG A 20 -0.29 3.12 -3.23
N GLN A 21 -1.36 3.75 -3.73
CA GLN A 21 -1.92 5.01 -3.23
C GLN A 21 -3.38 4.82 -2.79
N SER A 22 -3.80 5.38 -1.65
CA SER A 22 -5.07 5.03 -0.99
C SER A 22 -6.32 5.69 -1.55
N THR A 23 -6.21 6.79 -2.31
CA THR A 23 -7.39 7.54 -2.75
C THR A 23 -6.99 8.55 -3.82
N TRP A 24 -7.89 8.82 -4.76
CA TRP A 24 -7.68 9.80 -5.83
C TRP A 24 -7.30 11.20 -5.30
N LEU A 25 -7.86 11.62 -4.16
CA LEU A 25 -7.53 12.89 -3.50
C LEU A 25 -6.09 12.93 -2.98
N GLN A 26 -5.57 11.80 -2.46
CA GLN A 26 -4.20 11.70 -1.99
C GLN A 26 -3.17 11.64 -3.12
N VAL A 27 -3.54 11.11 -4.30
CA VAL A 27 -2.69 11.12 -5.49
C VAL A 27 -2.42 12.55 -5.97
N LYS A 28 -3.40 13.44 -5.84
CA LYS A 28 -3.28 14.83 -6.27
C LYS A 28 -2.52 15.71 -5.27
N GLU A 29 -2.55 15.38 -3.97
CA GLU A 29 -1.96 16.21 -2.90
C GLU A 29 -0.63 15.67 -2.35
N ASN A 30 -0.30 14.38 -2.50
CA ASN A 30 0.92 13.78 -1.92
C ASN A 30 1.90 13.27 -3.00
N CYS A 31 2.39 14.18 -3.85
CA CYS A 31 3.38 13.87 -4.90
C CYS A 31 4.67 13.25 -4.33
N GLU A 32 5.16 13.73 -3.18
CA GLU A 32 6.37 13.21 -2.52
C GLU A 32 6.22 11.72 -2.12
N SER A 33 5.02 11.28 -1.69
CA SER A 33 4.78 9.88 -1.33
C SER A 33 4.77 8.97 -2.56
N THR A 34 4.48 9.50 -3.75
CA THR A 34 4.52 8.75 -5.00
C THR A 34 5.95 8.63 -5.49
N GLU A 35 6.69 9.74 -5.50
CA GLU A 35 8.10 9.77 -5.88
C GLU A 35 8.94 8.81 -5.03
N ARG A 36 8.76 8.83 -3.71
CA ARG A 36 9.42 7.89 -2.80
C ARG A 36 9.16 6.42 -3.14
N GLN A 37 7.94 6.08 -3.56
CA GLN A 37 7.59 4.70 -3.93
C GLN A 37 8.29 4.27 -5.22
N TYR A 38 8.39 5.16 -6.20
CA TYR A 38 9.15 4.87 -7.43
C TYR A 38 10.66 4.84 -7.18
N ASN A 39 11.17 5.61 -6.22
CA ASN A 39 12.59 5.58 -5.83
C ASN A 39 13.03 4.24 -5.22
N LEU A 40 12.10 3.38 -4.80
CA LEU A 40 12.43 2.00 -4.43
C LEU A 40 13.02 1.18 -5.59
N ARG A 41 12.76 1.58 -6.83
CA ARG A 41 13.43 1.00 -7.99
C ARG A 41 14.94 1.19 -7.91
N GLU A 42 15.38 2.42 -7.63
CA GLU A 42 16.80 2.73 -7.46
C GLU A 42 17.37 1.97 -6.27
N ARG A 43 16.59 1.86 -5.19
CA ARG A 43 16.98 1.05 -4.03
C ARG A 43 17.24 -0.42 -4.38
N ALA A 44 16.41 -1.03 -5.22
CA ALA A 44 16.63 -2.41 -5.68
C ALA A 44 17.94 -2.54 -6.48
N ILE A 45 18.26 -1.54 -7.30
CA ILE A 45 19.50 -1.48 -8.08
C ILE A 45 20.71 -1.35 -7.15
N GLU A 46 20.65 -0.48 -6.14
CA GLU A 46 21.69 -0.35 -5.11
C GLU A 46 21.91 -1.64 -4.32
N LEU A 47 20.87 -2.44 -4.13
CA LEU A 47 20.94 -3.74 -3.46
C LEU A 47 21.53 -4.84 -4.35
N GLY A 48 21.81 -4.56 -5.62
CA GLY A 48 22.51 -5.44 -6.55
C GLY A 48 21.63 -6.07 -7.63
N TRP A 49 20.37 -5.64 -7.79
CA TRP A 49 19.55 -6.08 -8.91
C TRP A 49 19.93 -5.34 -10.21
N PRO A 50 20.04 -6.05 -11.35
CA PRO A 50 20.19 -5.36 -12.62
C PRO A 50 18.88 -4.62 -12.97
N PRO A 51 18.94 -3.43 -13.60
CA PRO A 51 17.74 -2.65 -13.94
C PRO A 51 16.71 -3.40 -14.78
N SER A 52 17.14 -4.37 -15.59
CA SER A 52 16.26 -5.23 -16.40
C SER A 52 15.44 -6.24 -15.60
N ARG A 53 15.77 -6.47 -14.34
CA ARG A 53 15.05 -7.38 -13.42
C ARG A 53 14.31 -6.66 -12.31
N VAL A 54 14.24 -5.33 -12.36
CA VAL A 54 13.43 -4.54 -11.44
C VAL A 54 12.14 -4.16 -12.16
N GLU A 55 11.02 -4.68 -11.67
CA GLU A 55 9.71 -4.40 -12.23
C GLU A 55 8.84 -3.65 -11.21
N VAL A 56 8.17 -2.60 -11.66
CA VAL A 56 7.26 -1.80 -10.84
C VAL A 56 5.83 -2.25 -11.12
N ILE A 57 5.08 -2.55 -10.05
CA ILE A 57 3.66 -2.88 -10.09
C ILE A 57 2.88 -1.72 -9.49
N ASP A 58 2.20 -0.94 -10.33
CA ASP A 58 1.39 0.24 -9.97
C ASP A 58 -0.09 0.11 -10.37
N GLU A 59 -0.50 -1.08 -10.83
CA GLU A 59 -1.85 -1.41 -11.32
C GLU A 59 -2.98 -1.15 -10.30
N ASP A 60 -2.63 -1.06 -9.02
CA ASP A 60 -3.56 -0.95 -7.89
C ASP A 60 -3.70 0.50 -7.35
N GLN A 61 -3.28 1.52 -8.10
CA GLN A 61 -3.43 2.93 -7.74
C GLN A 61 -4.88 3.45 -7.83
N GLY A 62 -5.24 4.38 -6.93
CA GLY A 62 -6.50 5.12 -6.98
C GLY A 62 -7.75 4.33 -6.59
N ARG A 63 -7.60 3.06 -6.19
CA ARG A 63 -8.72 2.17 -5.84
C ARG A 63 -8.98 2.16 -4.34
N SER A 64 -10.14 2.67 -3.91
CA SER A 64 -10.56 2.67 -2.51
C SER A 64 -10.64 1.23 -1.99
N GLY A 65 -9.92 0.94 -0.91
CA GLY A 65 -9.58 -0.43 -0.48
C GLY A 65 -10.70 -1.30 0.12
N SER A 66 -11.98 -1.07 -0.22
CA SER A 66 -13.12 -1.80 0.38
C SER A 66 -13.46 -3.14 -0.29
N THR A 67 -12.94 -3.45 -1.49
CA THR A 67 -13.28 -4.71 -2.17
C THR A 67 -12.03 -5.43 -2.66
N ALA A 68 -11.80 -6.66 -2.15
CA ALA A 68 -10.68 -7.52 -2.52
C ALA A 68 -10.71 -8.00 -3.99
N ALA A 69 -11.84 -7.82 -4.68
CA ALA A 69 -12.08 -8.33 -6.04
C ALA A 69 -11.30 -7.64 -7.16
N TYR A 70 -10.55 -6.55 -6.89
CA TYR A 70 -9.94 -5.70 -7.93
C TYR A 70 -8.46 -5.34 -7.71
N ARG A 71 -7.68 -6.23 -7.07
CA ARG A 71 -6.22 -6.05 -6.86
C ARG A 71 -5.39 -6.95 -7.77
N THR A 72 -5.41 -6.66 -9.07
CA THR A 72 -4.72 -7.48 -10.08
C THR A 72 -3.20 -7.44 -9.88
N GLY A 73 -2.65 -6.29 -9.49
CA GLY A 73 -1.22 -6.13 -9.25
C GLY A 73 -0.72 -6.97 -8.08
N PHE A 74 -1.44 -6.93 -6.95
CA PHE A 74 -1.10 -7.78 -5.80
C PHE A 74 -1.25 -9.28 -6.10
N GLN A 75 -2.30 -9.68 -6.83
CA GLN A 75 -2.48 -11.09 -7.22
C GLN A 75 -1.33 -11.58 -8.10
N ARG A 76 -0.91 -10.76 -9.07
CA ARG A 76 0.26 -11.02 -9.90
C ARG A 76 1.54 -11.17 -9.08
N LEU A 77 1.79 -10.23 -8.16
CA LEU A 77 2.92 -10.28 -7.24
C LEU A 77 2.93 -11.58 -6.44
N ALA A 78 1.81 -11.92 -5.79
CA ALA A 78 1.71 -13.13 -4.98
C ALA A 78 1.93 -14.40 -5.81
N ALA A 79 1.37 -14.47 -7.02
CA ALA A 79 1.54 -15.62 -7.91
C ALA A 79 3.02 -15.82 -8.31
N GLU A 80 3.70 -14.77 -8.74
CA GLU A 80 5.10 -14.83 -9.16
C GLU A 80 6.05 -15.14 -7.99
N VAL A 81 5.73 -14.67 -6.77
CA VAL A 81 6.43 -15.05 -5.53
C VAL A 81 6.26 -16.54 -5.24
N VAL A 82 5.03 -17.06 -5.33
CA VAL A 82 4.74 -18.49 -5.13
C VAL A 82 5.47 -19.36 -6.17
N LEU A 83 5.58 -18.88 -7.41
CA LEU A 83 6.35 -19.54 -8.48
C LEU A 83 7.87 -19.46 -8.25
N GLY A 84 8.35 -18.78 -7.21
CA GLY A 84 9.76 -18.67 -6.88
C GLY A 84 10.56 -17.77 -7.82
N LYS A 85 9.89 -16.98 -8.68
CA LYS A 85 10.53 -16.13 -9.69
C LYS A 85 11.01 -14.79 -9.12
N VAL A 86 10.62 -14.47 -7.89
CA VAL A 86 10.87 -13.19 -7.23
C VAL A 86 11.90 -13.35 -6.12
N GLY A 87 12.97 -12.57 -6.18
CA GLY A 87 14.05 -12.56 -5.20
C GLY A 87 13.82 -11.53 -4.09
N MET A 88 13.13 -10.43 -4.42
CA MET A 88 12.82 -9.37 -3.47
C MET A 88 11.50 -8.67 -3.82
N VAL A 89 10.74 -8.30 -2.79
CA VAL A 89 9.60 -7.41 -2.89
C VAL A 89 9.89 -6.14 -2.10
N LEU A 90 9.87 -4.99 -2.77
CA LEU A 90 10.07 -3.67 -2.18
C LEU A 90 8.74 -2.93 -2.06
N MET A 91 8.52 -2.33 -0.90
CA MET A 91 7.35 -1.47 -0.64
C MET A 91 7.66 -0.47 0.46
N LEU A 92 7.20 0.78 0.32
CA LEU A 92 7.60 1.89 1.21
C LEU A 92 7.20 1.65 2.66
N GLU A 93 6.01 1.10 2.81
CA GLU A 93 5.42 0.73 4.06
C GLU A 93 4.93 -0.69 3.85
N ALA A 94 5.69 -1.65 4.38
CA ALA A 94 5.28 -3.04 4.58
C ALA A 94 3.80 -3.16 5.03
N SER A 95 3.36 -2.17 5.81
CA SER A 95 2.02 -2.02 6.33
C SER A 95 0.94 -1.49 5.38
N ARG A 96 1.23 -0.97 4.18
CA ARG A 96 0.18 -0.50 3.25
C ARG A 96 -0.65 -1.64 2.65
N LEU A 97 -0.17 -2.88 2.75
CA LEU A 97 -0.97 -4.09 2.52
C LEU A 97 -1.81 -4.49 3.75
N ALA A 98 -1.43 -4.06 4.96
CA ALA A 98 -2.12 -4.38 6.21
C ALA A 98 -3.52 -3.74 6.36
N ARG A 99 -3.94 -2.86 5.42
CA ARG A 99 -5.36 -2.47 5.31
C ARG A 99 -6.30 -3.66 5.09
N ASN A 100 -5.77 -4.77 4.58
CA ASN A 100 -6.33 -6.11 4.72
C ASN A 100 -5.26 -7.01 5.35
N ASN A 101 -5.22 -7.06 6.69
CA ASN A 101 -4.17 -7.73 7.47
C ASN A 101 -3.92 -9.20 7.02
N SER A 102 -4.96 -9.86 6.51
CA SER A 102 -4.86 -11.21 5.93
C SER A 102 -3.95 -11.31 4.70
N ASP A 103 -3.99 -10.33 3.78
CA ASP A 103 -3.16 -10.31 2.57
C ASP A 103 -1.67 -10.09 2.92
N TRP A 104 -1.42 -9.24 3.92
CA TRP A 104 -0.07 -8.95 4.40
C TRP A 104 0.59 -10.16 5.05
N TYR A 105 -0.09 -10.81 6.00
CA TYR A 105 0.43 -12.03 6.62
C TYR A 105 0.59 -13.15 5.59
N ARG A 106 -0.35 -13.29 4.65
CA ARG A 106 -0.23 -14.24 3.54
C ARG A 106 1.01 -13.97 2.69
N LEU A 107 1.32 -12.71 2.39
CA LEU A 107 2.54 -12.34 1.66
C LEU A 107 3.81 -12.74 2.44
N ILE A 108 3.87 -12.43 3.75
CA ILE A 108 5.00 -12.82 4.61
C ILE A 108 5.18 -14.34 4.59
N GLU A 109 4.09 -15.11 4.65
CA GLU A 109 4.12 -16.56 4.60
C GLU A 109 4.68 -17.08 3.27
N ILE A 110 4.12 -16.65 2.14
CA ILE A 110 4.59 -17.10 0.81
C ILE A 110 6.05 -16.69 0.58
N CYS A 111 6.47 -15.49 0.99
CA CYS A 111 7.86 -15.06 0.89
C CYS A 111 8.79 -15.91 1.76
N GLY A 112 8.33 -16.32 2.95
CA GLY A 112 9.06 -17.24 3.81
C GLY A 112 9.24 -18.61 3.18
N VAL A 113 8.23 -19.11 2.47
CA VAL A 113 8.31 -20.38 1.75
C VAL A 113 9.21 -20.28 0.52
N SER A 114 9.04 -19.25 -0.32
CA SER A 114 9.78 -19.05 -1.57
C SER A 114 11.21 -18.54 -1.37
N GLY A 115 11.57 -18.12 -0.15
CA GLY A 115 12.86 -17.47 0.12
C GLY A 115 12.98 -16.15 -0.63
N THR A 116 11.89 -15.40 -0.68
CA THR A 116 11.83 -14.05 -1.24
C THR A 116 12.05 -13.05 -0.11
N LEU A 117 12.94 -12.08 -0.32
CA LEU A 117 13.19 -11.01 0.64
C LEU A 117 12.08 -9.95 0.57
N ILE A 118 11.84 -9.26 1.68
CA ILE A 118 10.98 -8.07 1.72
C ILE A 118 11.87 -6.89 2.06
N ALA A 119 11.70 -5.74 1.42
CA ALA A 119 12.44 -4.54 1.77
C ALA A 119 11.53 -3.31 1.80
N ASP A 120 11.88 -2.36 2.66
CA ASP A 120 11.38 -0.99 2.62
C ASP A 120 12.55 -0.04 2.29
N GLU A 121 12.31 1.27 2.33
CA GLU A 121 13.38 2.26 2.08
C GLU A 121 14.56 2.12 3.05
N SER A 122 14.32 1.61 4.25
CA SER A 122 15.27 1.63 5.36
C SER A 122 15.98 0.28 5.56
N ALA A 123 15.29 -0.84 5.34
CA ALA A 123 15.78 -2.15 5.72
C ALA A 123 15.33 -3.27 4.78
N VAL A 124 16.12 -4.36 4.80
CA VAL A 124 15.84 -5.62 4.13
C VAL A 124 15.52 -6.67 5.20
N TYR A 125 14.44 -7.41 4.99
CA TYR A 125 13.88 -8.41 5.86
C TYR A 125 13.87 -9.77 5.15
N ASN A 126 14.26 -10.80 5.88
CA ASN A 126 14.16 -12.19 5.49
C ASN A 126 13.02 -12.84 6.28
N PRO A 127 11.86 -13.14 5.67
CA PRO A 127 10.72 -13.72 6.40
C PRO A 127 10.96 -15.10 7.04
N ARG A 128 12.10 -15.75 6.74
CA ARG A 128 12.57 -16.98 7.40
C ARG A 128 13.29 -16.72 8.72
N GLU A 129 13.77 -15.50 8.96
CA GLU A 129 14.41 -15.11 10.21
C GLU A 129 13.34 -14.71 11.24
N PRO A 130 13.32 -15.32 12.45
CA PRO A 130 12.32 -15.02 13.46
C PRO A 130 12.22 -13.53 13.84
N ASN A 131 13.37 -12.85 13.95
CA ASN A 131 13.43 -11.44 14.31
C ASN A 131 12.80 -10.54 13.23
N ASP A 132 13.11 -10.80 11.97
CA ASP A 132 12.55 -10.07 10.84
C ASP A 132 11.05 -10.34 10.71
N ARG A 133 10.64 -11.59 10.87
CA ARG A 133 9.22 -11.98 10.82
C ARG A 133 8.42 -11.30 11.93
N LEU A 134 8.95 -11.24 13.15
CA LEU A 134 8.33 -10.51 14.26
C LEU A 134 8.22 -9.02 13.94
N LEU A 135 9.30 -8.40 13.46
CA LEU A 135 9.31 -6.98 13.12
C LEU A 135 8.32 -6.64 12.01
N LEU A 136 8.24 -7.47 10.96
CA LEU A 136 7.24 -7.36 9.89
C LEU A 136 5.81 -7.48 10.44
N GLY A 137 5.58 -8.37 11.42
CA GLY A 137 4.31 -8.52 12.11
C GLY A 137 3.93 -7.28 12.92
N VAL A 138 4.84 -6.77 13.76
CA VAL A 138 4.63 -5.57 14.58
C VAL A 138 4.38 -4.33 13.71
N LYS A 139 5.13 -4.17 12.62
CA LYS A 139 4.88 -3.10 11.62
C LYS A 139 3.46 -3.18 11.06
N GLY A 140 2.97 -4.39 10.78
CA GLY A 140 1.59 -4.62 10.35
C GLY A 140 0.57 -4.14 11.39
N THR A 141 0.72 -4.57 12.64
CA THR A 141 -0.19 -4.20 13.75
C THR A 141 -0.17 -2.71 14.04
N LEU A 142 1.00 -2.06 14.03
CA LEU A 142 1.12 -0.63 14.32
C LEU A 142 0.32 0.22 13.32
N SER A 143 0.45 -0.08 12.02
CA SER A 143 -0.29 0.68 11.01
C SER A 143 -1.78 0.38 10.99
N GLU A 144 -2.21 -0.80 11.44
CA GLU A 144 -3.63 -1.07 11.68
C GLU A 144 -4.17 -0.15 12.79
N ALA A 145 -3.43 0.02 13.88
CA ALA A 145 -3.78 0.93 14.97
C ALA A 145 -3.79 2.41 14.54
N GLU A 146 -2.84 2.84 13.71
CA GLU A 146 -2.82 4.17 13.10
C GLU A 146 -4.05 4.42 12.23
N LEU A 147 -4.39 3.45 11.37
CA LEU A 147 -5.58 3.53 10.52
C LEU A 147 -6.87 3.59 11.35
N PHE A 148 -6.96 2.79 12.42
CA PHE A 148 -8.07 2.83 13.36
C PHE A 148 -8.21 4.22 13.98
N THR A 149 -7.11 4.79 14.47
CA THR A 149 -7.10 6.14 15.06
C THR A 149 -7.55 7.21 14.05
N LEU A 150 -7.06 7.14 12.81
CA LEU A 150 -7.48 8.04 11.73
C LEU A 150 -8.98 7.92 11.42
N ARG A 151 -9.50 6.69 11.33
CA ARG A 151 -10.94 6.45 11.09
C ARG A 151 -11.80 7.01 12.22
N THR A 152 -11.40 6.81 13.47
CA THR A 152 -12.11 7.35 14.64
C THR A 152 -12.16 8.87 14.59
N ARG A 153 -11.03 9.54 14.33
CA ARG A 153 -10.98 11.01 14.19
C ARG A 153 -11.84 11.53 13.04
N LEU A 154 -11.83 10.86 11.89
CA LEU A 154 -12.67 11.23 10.74
C LEU A 154 -14.16 11.06 11.04
N TYR A 155 -14.51 9.98 11.74
CA TYR A 155 -15.88 9.72 12.18
C TYR A 155 -16.37 10.79 13.17
N GLU A 156 -15.57 11.11 14.19
CA GLU A 156 -15.85 12.17 15.14
C GLU A 156 -15.96 13.55 14.46
N GLY A 157 -15.04 13.85 13.52
CA GLY A 157 -15.07 15.07 12.73
C GLY A 157 -16.34 15.20 11.88
N ARG A 158 -16.79 14.10 11.26
CA ARG A 158 -18.08 14.05 10.54
C ARG A 158 -19.25 14.38 11.47
N TRP A 159 -19.30 13.77 12.66
CA TRP A 159 -20.36 14.04 13.63
C TRP A 159 -20.31 15.46 14.19
N ASN A 160 -19.13 16.02 14.40
CA ASN A 160 -18.98 17.41 14.83
C ASN A 160 -19.50 18.39 13.76
N LYS A 161 -19.20 18.14 12.47
CA LYS A 161 -19.81 18.90 11.37
C LYS A 161 -21.33 18.77 11.34
N ALA A 162 -21.87 17.57 11.57
CA ALA A 162 -23.31 17.32 11.60
C ALA A 162 -24.00 18.13 12.71
N ARG A 163 -23.46 18.09 13.93
CA ARG A 163 -24.01 18.84 15.09
C ARG A 163 -24.04 20.35 14.87
N LYS A 164 -23.12 20.88 14.05
CA LYS A 164 -23.07 22.31 13.69
C LYS A 164 -23.91 22.66 12.47
N GLY A 165 -24.63 21.70 11.87
CA GLY A 165 -25.35 21.92 10.60
C GLY A 165 -24.43 22.12 9.39
N LEU A 166 -23.14 21.81 9.50
CA LEU A 166 -22.12 22.04 8.46
C LEU A 166 -21.80 20.78 7.64
N LEU A 167 -22.44 19.64 7.94
CA LEU A 167 -22.19 18.41 7.20
C LEU A 167 -22.97 18.41 5.89
N HIS A 168 -22.25 18.57 4.78
CA HIS A 168 -22.81 18.52 3.43
C HIS A 168 -22.58 17.14 2.83
N PHE A 169 -23.55 16.67 2.06
CA PHE A 169 -23.50 15.43 1.29
C PHE A 169 -23.73 15.75 -0.19
N PRO A 170 -23.24 14.91 -1.13
CA PRO A 170 -23.67 14.99 -2.51
C PRO A 170 -25.19 14.87 -2.57
N LEU A 171 -25.84 15.78 -3.27
CA LEU A 171 -27.28 15.74 -3.45
C LEU A 171 -27.66 14.58 -4.38
N PRO A 172 -28.85 13.98 -4.19
CA PRO A 172 -29.40 13.07 -5.18
C PRO A 172 -29.48 13.73 -6.55
N VAL A 173 -29.39 12.93 -7.62
CA VAL A 173 -29.58 13.41 -8.99
C VAL A 173 -30.93 14.13 -9.11
N GLY A 174 -30.94 15.28 -9.77
CA GLY A 174 -32.12 16.16 -9.88
C GLY A 174 -32.22 17.21 -8.77
N TYR A 175 -31.20 17.38 -7.92
CA TYR A 175 -31.14 18.44 -6.92
C TYR A 175 -29.84 19.26 -7.02
N ALA A 176 -29.96 20.59 -6.98
CA ALA A 176 -28.87 21.54 -7.00
C ALA A 176 -28.81 22.36 -5.69
N PRO A 177 -27.62 22.73 -5.20
CA PRO A 177 -27.49 23.60 -4.02
C PRO A 177 -27.88 25.04 -4.38
N THR A 178 -28.65 25.70 -3.52
CA THR A 178 -28.99 27.12 -3.65
C THR A 178 -28.01 28.01 -2.87
N ALA A 179 -27.90 29.29 -3.24
CA ALA A 179 -26.95 30.24 -2.67
C ALA A 179 -27.17 30.55 -1.17
N ASP A 180 -28.38 30.26 -0.67
CA ASP A 180 -28.78 30.35 0.74
C ASP A 180 -28.43 29.10 1.55
N GLY A 181 -27.81 28.08 0.95
CA GLY A 181 -27.46 26.82 1.60
C GLY A 181 -28.59 25.79 1.62
N GLY A 182 -29.73 26.08 0.97
CA GLY A 182 -30.80 25.12 0.70
C GLY A 182 -30.55 24.26 -0.53
N TRP A 183 -31.57 23.48 -0.95
CA TRP A 183 -31.54 22.64 -2.15
C TRP A 183 -32.77 22.92 -3.01
N SER A 184 -32.62 22.96 -4.34
CA SER A 184 -33.70 23.09 -5.32
C SER A 184 -33.68 21.92 -6.30
N LEU A 185 -34.78 21.69 -7.02
CA LEU A 185 -34.75 20.82 -8.20
C LEU A 185 -33.78 21.38 -9.23
N ASP A 186 -32.97 20.50 -9.82
CA ASP A 186 -32.11 20.83 -10.95
C ASP A 186 -33.00 21.10 -12.18
N PRO A 187 -32.91 22.29 -12.82
CA PRO A 187 -33.78 22.63 -13.94
C PRO A 187 -33.48 21.88 -15.26
N ASP A 188 -32.39 21.10 -15.33
CA ASP A 188 -31.98 20.30 -16.50
C ASP A 188 -32.38 18.81 -16.41
#